data_AF-A0AAE7ALJ8-F1
#
_entry.id   AF-A0AAE7ALJ8-F1
#
_cell.length_a   1.000
_cell.length_b   1.000
_cell.length_c   1.000
_cell.angle_alpha   90.00
_cell.angle_beta   90.00
_cell.angle_gamma   90.00
#
_symmetry.space_group_name_H-M   'P 1'
#
loop_
_entity.id
_entity.type
_entity.pdbx_description
1 polymer ?
#
loop_
_entity_poly.entity_id
_entity_poly.type
_entity_poly.pdbx_seq_one_letter_code
_entity_poly.pdbx_strand_id
1 'polypeptide(L)' 'MSLTPDKTHLTALDILLELRCWLEDNVQMQAEPAIVAHLPNGYLLTQADCIEAIDTLLHQLRH' A
#
# COMPACT_ATOMS: atom_id res chain seq x y z
N MET A 1 27.05 -11.22 22.57
CA MET A 1 26.17 -10.31 21.81
C MET A 1 26.64 -10.29 20.37
N SER A 2 26.02 -11.10 19.52
CA SER A 2 26.26 -11.12 18.09
C SER A 2 25.36 -10.05 17.46
N LEU A 3 25.92 -8.89 17.17
CA LEU A 3 25.26 -7.89 16.33
C LEU A 3 25.17 -8.49 14.92
N THR A 4 23.97 -8.91 14.53
CA THR A 4 23.71 -9.28 13.14
C THR A 4 23.75 -8.00 12.30
N PRO A 5 24.55 -7.96 11.22
CA PRO A 5 24.68 -6.78 10.39
C PRO A 5 23.39 -6.56 9.56
N ASP A 6 22.93 -5.31 9.57
CA ASP A 6 22.06 -4.66 8.57
C ASP A 6 20.73 -5.31 8.16
N LYS A 7 19.68 -5.04 8.94
CA LYS A 7 18.29 -5.01 8.44
C LYS A 7 17.76 -3.57 8.35
N THR A 8 18.63 -2.62 8.03
CA THR A 8 18.34 -1.18 8.10
C THR A 8 17.69 -0.64 6.81
N HIS A 9 17.48 -1.49 5.80
CA HIS A 9 16.83 -1.11 4.55
C HIS A 9 15.53 -1.90 4.41
N LEU A 10 14.40 -1.21 4.55
CA LEU A 10 13.11 -1.75 4.16
C LEU A 10 13.18 -2.13 2.67
N THR A 11 12.85 -3.37 2.35
CA THR A 11 12.73 -3.76 0.95
C THR A 11 11.49 -3.10 0.35
N ALA A 12 11.44 -2.98 -0.98
CA ALA A 12 10.22 -2.51 -1.65
C ALA A 12 8.99 -3.37 -1.27
N LEU A 13 9.20 -4.66 -1.02
CA LEU A 13 8.16 -5.58 -0.56
C LEU A 13 7.65 -5.21 0.84
N ASP A 14 8.55 -4.92 1.79
CA ASP A 14 8.17 -4.55 3.16
C ASP A 14 7.38 -3.23 3.17
N ILE A 15 7.81 -2.23 2.39
CA ILE A 15 7.14 -0.93 2.29
C ILE A 15 5.73 -1.10 1.72
N LEU A 16 5.59 -1.88 0.65
CA LEU A 16 4.30 -2.12 0.03
C LEU A 16 3.36 -2.91 0.94
N LEU A 17 3.87 -3.87 1.72
CA LEU A 17 3.06 -4.59 2.71
C LEU A 17 2.52 -3.66 3.79
N GLU A 18 3.38 -2.82 4.37
CA GLU A 18 2.98 -1.85 5.40
C GLU A 18 1.97 -0.84 4.87
N LEU A 19 2.18 -0.32 3.66
CA LEU A 19 1.25 0.61 3.02
C LEU A 19 -0.11 -0.05 2.75
N ARG A 20 -0.13 -1.32 2.32
CA ARG A 20 -1.36 -2.09 2.10
C ARG A 20 -2.15 -2.23 3.40
N CYS A 21 -1.50 -2.67 4.48
CA CYS A 21 -2.15 -2.84 5.79
C CYS A 21 -2.71 -1.52 6.30
N TRP A 22 -1.93 -0.43 6.20
CA TRP A 22 -2.39 0.89 6.60
C TRP A 22 -3.62 1.35 5.82
N LEU A 23 -3.68 1.09 4.50
CA LEU A 23 -4.84 1.44 3.68
C LEU A 23 -6.08 0.61 4.05
N GLU A 24 -5.93 -0.70 4.29
CA GLU A 24 -7.05 -1.56 4.74
C GLU A 24 -7.63 -1.07 6.06
N ASP A 25 -6.77 -0.75 7.04
CA ASP A 25 -7.21 -0.22 8.33
C ASP A 25 -7.95 1.11 8.16
N ASN A 26 -7.45 2.00 7.29
CA ASN A 26 -8.12 3.27 7.01
C ASN A 26 -9.49 3.08 6.37
N VAL A 27 -9.63 2.13 5.43
CA VAL A 27 -10.92 1.80 4.80
C VAL A 27 -11.91 1.30 5.86
N GLN A 28 -11.47 0.46 6.80
CA GLN A 28 -12.34 -0.05 7.88
C GLN A 28 -12.77 1.06 8.86
N MET A 29 -11.93 2.07 9.07
CA MET A 29 -12.23 3.18 9.98
C MET A 29 -13.14 4.25 9.34
N GLN A 30 -13.31 4.25 8.02
CA GLN A 30 -14.09 5.25 7.31
C GLN A 30 -15.51 4.75 6.99
N ALA A 31 -16.48 5.65 7.12
CA ALA A 31 -17.88 5.37 6.77
C ALA A 31 -18.15 5.47 5.26
N GLU A 32 -17.32 6.21 4.53
CA GLU A 32 -17.40 6.42 3.08
C GLU A 32 -16.02 6.22 2.45
N PRO A 33 -15.93 5.79 1.17
CA PRO A 33 -14.65 5.61 0.50
C PRO A 33 -13.87 6.92 0.41
N ALA A 34 -12.68 7.01 1.03
CA ALA A 34 -11.83 8.18 0.84
C ALA A 34 -11.34 8.28 -0.61
N ILE A 35 -11.60 9.46 -1.18
CA ILE A 35 -11.01 9.88 -2.44
C ILE A 35 -9.55 10.30 -2.19
N VAL A 36 -8.63 9.59 -2.80
CA VAL A 36 -7.18 9.83 -2.74
C VAL A 36 -6.77 10.87 -3.79
N ALA A 37 -7.35 10.82 -5.00
CA ALA A 37 -7.05 11.78 -6.05
C ALA A 37 -8.20 11.94 -7.06
N HIS A 38 -8.27 13.13 -7.67
CA HIS A 38 -9.14 13.39 -8.81
C HIS A 38 -8.30 13.29 -10.08
N LEU A 39 -8.58 12.30 -10.92
CA LEU A 39 -7.85 12.12 -12.17
C LEU A 39 -8.43 13.03 -13.28
N PRO A 40 -7.62 13.47 -14.26
CA PRO A 40 -8.06 14.37 -15.33
C PRO A 40 -9.18 13.79 -16.23
N ASN A 41 -9.36 12.48 -16.23
CA ASN A 41 -10.40 11.76 -16.96
C ASN A 41 -11.75 11.72 -16.21
N GLY A 42 -11.85 12.38 -15.05
CA GLY A 42 -13.05 12.35 -14.20
C GLY A 42 -13.14 11.13 -13.28
N TYR A 43 -12.15 10.24 -13.31
CA TYR A 43 -12.08 9.12 -12.38
C TYR A 43 -11.65 9.60 -11.00
N LEU A 44 -12.36 9.13 -9.96
CA LEU A 44 -11.99 9.37 -8.58
C LEU A 44 -11.17 8.17 -8.11
N LEU A 45 -9.88 8.39 -7.89
CA LEU A 45 -9.02 7.37 -7.30
C LEU A 45 -9.38 7.23 -5.83
N THR A 46 -9.82 6.05 -5.43
CA THR A 46 -10.19 5.70 -4.05
C THR A 46 -9.07 4.96 -3.32
N GLN A 47 -9.21 4.80 -2.01
CA GLN A 47 -8.32 3.92 -1.24
C GLN A 47 -8.36 2.47 -1.72
N ALA A 48 -9.53 1.97 -2.17
CA ALA A 48 -9.67 0.62 -2.71
C ALA A 48 -8.84 0.43 -3.99
N ASP A 49 -8.84 1.42 -4.89
CA ASP A 49 -8.01 1.40 -6.10
C ASP A 49 -6.52 1.34 -5.77
N CYS A 50 -6.10 2.07 -4.73
CA CYS A 50 -4.72 2.05 -4.24
C CYS A 50 -4.34 0.67 -3.67
N ILE A 51 -5.24 0.01 -2.94
CA ILE A 51 -5.02 -1.35 -2.42
C ILE A 51 -4.85 -2.33 -3.59
N GLU A 52 -5.70 -2.28 -4.61
CA GLU A 52 -5.61 -3.15 -5.79
C GLU A 52 -4.29 -2.95 -6.57
N ALA A 53 -3.86 -1.69 -6.72
CA ALA A 53 -2.58 -1.37 -7.35
C ALA A 53 -1.39 -1.95 -6.54
N ILE A 54 -1.44 -1.86 -5.21
CA ILE A 54 -0.41 -2.42 -4.34
C ILE A 54 -0.41 -3.95 -4.40
N ASP A 55 -1.57 -4.60 -4.40
CA ASP A 55 -1.67 -6.06 -4.54
C ASP A 55 -1.07 -6.54 -5.85
N THR A 56 -1.30 -5.79 -6.94
CA THR A 56 -0.69 -6.07 -8.25
C THR A 56 0.84 -5.95 -8.20
N LEU A 57 1.38 -4.90 -7.57
CA LEU A 57 2.82 -4.70 -7.41
C LEU A 57 3.46 -5.77 -6.51
N LEU A 58 2.79 -6.16 -5.42
CA LEU A 58 3.23 -7.24 -4.53
C LEU A 58 3.27 -8.58 -5.26
N HIS A 59 2.30 -8.85 -6.13
CA HIS A 59 2.30 -10.05 -6.96
C HIS A 59 3.47 -10.05 -7.95
N GLN A 60 3.73 -8.92 -8.61
CA GLN A 60 4.86 -8.77 -9.54
C GLN A 60 6.23 -8.93 -8.85
N LEU A 61 6.39 -8.41 -7.63
CA LEU A 61 7.65 -8.50 -6.89
C LEU A 61 7.90 -9.88 -6.26
N ARG A 62 6.87 -10.73 -6.18
CA ARG A 62 6.97 -12.12 -5.71
C ARG A 62 7.37 -13.11 -6.82
N HIS A 63 7.32 -12.69 -8.09
CA HIS A 63 7.62 -13.50 -9.27
C HIS A 63 8.94 -13.10 -9.92
#